data_AF-A0A0V0XW43-F1
#
_entry.id   AF-A0A0V0XW43-F1
#
_cell.length_a   1.000
_cell.length_b   1.000
_cell.length_c   1.000
_cell.angle_alpha   90.00
_cell.angle_beta   90.00
_cell.angle_gamma   90.00
#
_symmetry.space_group_name_H-M   'P 1'
#
loop_
_entity.id
_entity.type
_entity.pdbx_description
1 polymer ?
#
loop_
_entity_poly.entity_id
_entity_poly.type
_entity_poly.pdbx_seq_one_letter_code
_entity_poly.pdbx_strand_id
1 'polypeptide(L)'
;LFGKFGPLASVKVLWPRNDEDRHKNRLTGFVAFMTRKDAQRAFTALKGVILHGQEIKLSWGKPVSIPVYPVYVPDAMMKLIAPPPRSGLPFNAQPRQKDRDAFIWPLPENLMEPDDPVQRKIWRKMIKNAVVKVVIPTDRPLLCIIHRMIEFVVREGPLFEAMVMAKESKNPMYSFLFDNTSAAHTYYRWKLFSILQGDSPAKWKTKKFRMFQNGSIWQPPPLNFFHNGMPEELYLENEKSTGHYSTDGGGDSSSFKSKRGQLCSAELVALEKLLEKLTMERSKVGDAMVWCVEHSDFAEHIVSVIADNIESEDTTLPKKIALLYLLSDILANCFAEVMNVSYYRTQYCVSLNN
;
A
#
# COMPACT_ATOMS: atom_id res chain seq x y z
N LEU A 1 8.25 -1.14 -21.71
CA LEU A 1 9.56 -0.75 -21.14
C LEU A 1 9.39 0.16 -19.92
N PHE A 2 9.04 1.44 -20.10
CA PHE A 2 8.95 2.43 -19.00
C PHE A 2 7.86 2.17 -17.96
N GLY A 3 6.75 1.52 -18.33
CA GLY A 3 5.64 1.22 -17.42
C GLY A 3 5.98 0.26 -16.27
N LYS A 4 7.17 -0.36 -16.25
CA LYS A 4 7.61 -1.21 -15.13
C LYS A 4 8.02 -0.41 -13.89
N PHE A 5 8.35 0.88 -14.07
CA PHE A 5 8.92 1.73 -13.01
C PHE A 5 7.87 2.58 -12.27
N GLY A 6 6.67 2.73 -12.84
CA GLY A 6 5.61 3.53 -12.25
C GLY A 6 4.49 3.89 -13.23
N PRO A 7 3.40 4.49 -12.72
CA PRO A 7 2.31 5.00 -13.53
C PRO A 7 2.76 6.13 -14.45
N LEU A 8 2.36 6.05 -15.72
CA LEU A 8 2.75 7.01 -16.76
C LEU A 8 1.64 8.05 -16.93
N ALA A 9 2.03 9.32 -16.84
CA ALA A 9 1.19 10.48 -17.09
C ALA A 9 0.95 10.70 -18.59
N SER A 10 1.98 10.51 -19.41
CA SER A 10 1.88 10.70 -20.87
C SER A 10 3.02 9.98 -21.59
N VAL A 11 2.74 9.48 -22.79
CA VAL A 11 3.74 8.90 -23.69
C VAL A 11 3.50 9.48 -25.09
N LYS A 12 4.55 10.06 -25.68
CA LYS A 12 4.50 10.64 -27.02
C LYS A 12 5.71 10.20 -27.83
N VAL A 13 5.47 9.44 -28.89
CA VAL A 13 6.52 9.08 -29.86
C VAL A 13 6.54 10.11 -30.98
N LEU A 14 7.71 10.62 -31.30
CA LEU A 14 7.97 11.54 -32.39
C LEU A 14 8.47 10.73 -33.59
N TRP A 15 7.63 10.69 -34.63
CA TRP A 15 8.01 10.08 -35.89
C TRP A 15 8.85 11.04 -36.73
N PRO A 16 9.89 10.55 -37.42
CA PRO A 16 10.75 11.37 -38.25
C PRO A 16 9.93 12.02 -39.38
N ARG A 17 10.05 13.35 -39.50
CA ARG A 17 9.31 14.15 -40.49
C ARG A 17 10.05 14.27 -41.82
N ASN A 18 11.37 14.13 -41.80
CA ASN A 18 12.24 14.33 -42.96
C ASN A 18 12.88 13.01 -43.39
N ASP A 19 13.19 12.87 -44.67
CA ASP A 19 13.76 11.63 -45.22
C ASP A 19 15.13 11.29 -44.62
N GLU A 20 15.99 12.29 -44.36
CA GLU A 20 17.24 12.14 -43.59
C GLU A 20 17.06 11.41 -42.24
N ASP A 21 15.98 11.71 -41.51
CA ASP A 21 15.71 11.10 -40.20
C ASP A 21 15.02 9.73 -40.33
N ARG A 22 14.29 9.49 -41.43
CA ARG A 22 13.76 8.15 -41.76
C ARG A 22 14.88 7.15 -42.04
N HIS A 23 15.93 7.57 -42.74
CA HIS A 23 17.10 6.72 -43.02
C HIS A 23 17.89 6.36 -41.75
N LYS A 24 17.85 7.20 -40.70
CA LYS A 24 18.55 6.96 -39.43
C LYS A 24 17.85 5.93 -38.54
N ASN A 25 16.61 5.54 -38.83
CA ASN A 25 15.81 4.57 -38.07
C ASN A 25 15.88 4.76 -36.53
N ARG A 26 15.87 6.03 -36.08
CA ARG A 26 15.95 6.41 -34.66
C ARG A 26 14.65 7.10 -34.26
N LEU A 27 13.86 6.42 -33.44
CA LEU A 27 12.65 7.00 -32.86
C LEU A 27 13.01 7.80 -31.61
N THR A 28 12.44 8.99 -31.49
CA THR A 28 12.54 9.80 -30.27
C THR A 28 11.17 9.94 -29.64
N GLY A 29 11.12 10.21 -28.35
CA GLY A 29 9.84 10.35 -27.66
C GLY A 29 9.99 10.93 -26.27
N PHE A 30 8.85 11.34 -25.72
CA PHE A 30 8.73 11.82 -24.36
C PHE A 30 7.90 10.84 -23.54
N VAL A 31 8.39 10.54 -22.34
CA VAL A 31 7.68 9.75 -21.34
C VAL A 31 7.59 10.60 -20.08
N ALA A 32 6.38 10.88 -19.64
CA ALA A 32 6.12 11.55 -18.37
C ALA A 32 5.55 10.52 -17.38
N PHE A 33 6.13 10.47 -16.18
CA PHE A 33 5.61 9.70 -15.06
C PHE A 33 4.69 10.57 -14.20
N MET A 34 3.79 9.96 -13.44
CA MET A 34 2.98 10.69 -12.46
C MET A 34 3.84 11.31 -11.35
N THR A 35 5.01 10.70 -11.05
CA THR A 35 5.95 11.20 -10.04
C THR A 35 7.37 11.28 -10.55
N ARG A 36 8.14 12.23 -9.99
CA ARG A 36 9.58 12.37 -10.28
C ARG A 36 10.40 11.17 -9.81
N LYS A 37 9.99 10.55 -8.71
CA LYS A 37 10.66 9.37 -8.14
C LYS A 37 10.63 8.19 -9.13
N ASP A 38 9.47 7.91 -9.73
CA ASP A 38 9.34 6.85 -10.74
C ASP A 38 10.17 7.14 -12.00
N ALA A 39 10.18 8.41 -12.43
CA ALA A 39 11.00 8.84 -13.56
C ALA A 39 12.49 8.64 -13.30
N GLN A 40 12.96 8.94 -12.07
CA GLN A 40 14.36 8.74 -11.70
C GLN A 40 14.73 7.25 -11.71
N ARG A 41 13.86 6.38 -11.19
CA ARG A 41 14.08 4.92 -11.25
C ARG A 41 14.21 4.43 -12.68
N ALA A 42 13.29 4.84 -13.55
CA ALA A 42 13.35 4.49 -14.96
C ALA A 42 14.60 5.05 -15.64
N PHE A 43 15.00 6.28 -15.33
CA PHE A 43 16.18 6.92 -15.90
C PHE A 43 17.46 6.16 -15.55
N THR A 44 17.65 5.82 -14.27
CA THR A 44 18.83 5.10 -13.82
C THR A 44 18.88 3.69 -14.40
N ALA A 45 17.75 2.97 -14.42
CA ALA A 45 17.71 1.57 -14.85
C ALA A 45 17.76 1.38 -16.38
N LEU A 46 17.27 2.35 -17.16
CA LEU A 46 17.19 2.23 -18.63
C LEU A 46 18.32 2.95 -19.37
N LYS A 47 19.15 3.72 -18.67
CA LYS A 47 20.29 4.40 -19.29
C LYS A 47 21.32 3.37 -19.76
N GLY A 48 21.63 3.39 -21.05
CA GLY A 48 22.60 2.46 -21.64
C GLY A 48 22.02 1.09 -22.00
N VAL A 49 20.72 0.85 -21.79
CA VAL A 49 20.07 -0.40 -22.19
C VAL A 49 19.96 -0.45 -23.71
N ILE A 50 20.35 -1.58 -24.31
CA ILE A 50 20.22 -1.83 -25.74
C ILE A 50 18.81 -2.34 -26.03
N LEU A 51 18.10 -1.65 -26.91
CA LEU A 51 16.78 -2.02 -27.39
C LEU A 51 16.81 -2.10 -28.91
N HIS A 52 16.43 -3.24 -29.48
CA HIS A 52 16.48 -3.50 -30.93
C HIS A 52 17.85 -3.19 -31.57
N GLY A 53 18.95 -3.48 -30.86
CA GLY A 53 20.32 -3.24 -31.33
C GLY A 53 20.80 -1.80 -31.23
N GLN A 54 20.02 -0.88 -30.66
CA GLN A 54 20.42 0.50 -30.40
C GLN A 54 20.41 0.83 -28.91
N GLU A 55 21.42 1.55 -28.44
CA GLU A 55 21.46 2.05 -27.06
C GLU A 55 20.41 3.16 -26.84
N ILE A 56 19.59 3.00 -25.81
CA ILE A 56 18.61 4.01 -25.41
C ILE A 56 19.34 5.20 -24.78
N LYS A 57 19.22 6.37 -25.43
CA LYS A 57 19.72 7.64 -24.91
C LYS A 57 18.61 8.39 -24.19
N LEU A 58 18.82 8.70 -22.91
CA LEU A 58 17.84 9.38 -22.04
C LEU A 58 18.35 10.75 -21.61
N SER A 59 17.43 11.71 -21.55
CA SER A 59 17.68 13.06 -21.03
C SER A 59 16.45 13.59 -20.29
N TRP A 60 16.65 14.43 -19.29
CA TRP A 60 15.56 15.12 -18.61
C TRP A 60 14.95 16.19 -19.52
N GLY A 61 13.62 16.14 -19.67
CA GLY A 61 12.85 17.15 -20.39
C GLY A 61 12.31 18.27 -19.49
N LYS A 62 11.65 19.25 -20.09
CA LYS A 62 10.92 20.28 -19.33
C LYS A 62 9.74 19.64 -18.55
N PRO A 63 9.42 20.13 -17.34
CA PRO A 63 8.23 19.71 -16.62
C PRO A 63 6.97 19.93 -17.47
N VAL A 64 6.03 19.00 -17.38
CA VAL A 64 4.72 19.05 -18.05
C VAL A 64 3.60 18.97 -17.02
N SER A 65 2.41 19.46 -17.36
CA SER A 65 1.23 19.28 -16.51
C SER A 65 0.88 17.80 -16.41
N ILE A 66 0.81 17.30 -15.17
CA ILE A 66 0.47 15.90 -14.89
C ILE A 66 -1.07 15.79 -14.78
N PRO A 67 -1.71 14.90 -15.54
CA PRO A 67 -3.14 14.66 -15.41
C PRO A 67 -3.46 14.02 -14.06
N VAL A 68 -4.71 14.14 -13.60
CA VAL A 68 -5.17 13.52 -12.35
C VAL A 68 -5.09 11.99 -12.40
N TYR A 69 -5.15 11.41 -13.60
CA TYR A 69 -5.06 9.98 -13.80
C TYR A 69 -4.04 9.62 -14.86
N PRO A 70 -3.26 8.55 -14.62
CA PRO A 70 -2.27 8.09 -15.57
C PRO A 70 -2.93 7.51 -16.82
N VAL A 71 -2.22 7.63 -17.93
CA VAL A 71 -2.53 6.93 -19.20
C VAL A 71 -2.19 5.45 -19.11
N TYR A 72 -1.22 5.09 -18.25
CA TYR A 72 -0.84 3.69 -18.02
C TYR A 72 -0.59 3.43 -16.54
N VAL A 73 -1.18 2.35 -16.02
CA VAL A 73 -0.96 1.85 -14.65
C VAL A 73 -0.22 0.51 -14.74
N PRO A 74 0.91 0.34 -14.05
CA PRO A 74 1.61 -0.96 -13.98
C PRO A 74 0.71 -2.07 -13.42
N ASP A 75 0.84 -3.30 -13.92
CA ASP A 75 0.00 -4.44 -13.49
C ASP A 75 0.09 -4.73 -11.99
N ALA A 76 1.29 -4.61 -11.40
CA ALA A 76 1.48 -4.76 -9.95
C ALA A 76 0.63 -3.75 -9.16
N MET A 77 0.51 -2.53 -9.69
CA MET A 77 -0.30 -1.46 -9.12
C MET A 77 -1.79 -1.67 -9.40
N MET A 78 -2.16 -2.21 -10.57
CA MET A 78 -3.54 -2.61 -10.88
C MET A 78 -4.05 -3.68 -9.91
N LYS A 79 -3.22 -4.67 -9.54
CA LYS A 79 -3.57 -5.70 -8.56
C LYS A 79 -3.92 -5.11 -7.19
N LEU A 80 -3.24 -4.04 -6.77
CA LEU A 80 -3.54 -3.38 -5.50
C LEU A 80 -4.90 -2.67 -5.50
N ILE A 81 -5.33 -2.13 -6.63
CA ILE A 81 -6.65 -1.48 -6.76
C ILE A 81 -7.74 -2.44 -7.25
N ALA A 82 -7.40 -3.68 -7.59
CA ALA A 82 -8.41 -4.67 -7.95
C ALA A 82 -9.33 -4.98 -6.77
N PRO A 83 -10.64 -5.15 -7.02
CA PRO A 83 -11.55 -5.65 -6.01
C PRO A 83 -11.10 -7.05 -5.56
N PRO A 84 -11.22 -7.38 -4.27
CA PRO A 84 -10.86 -8.69 -3.78
C PRO A 84 -11.79 -9.77 -4.36
N PRO A 85 -11.37 -11.05 -4.35
CA PRO A 85 -12.22 -12.17 -4.74
C PRO A 85 -13.56 -12.17 -4.01
N ARG A 86 -14.61 -12.71 -4.65
CA ARG A 86 -15.93 -12.79 -4.03
C ARG A 86 -15.88 -13.73 -2.82
N SER A 87 -16.09 -13.18 -1.62
CA SER A 87 -16.12 -13.96 -0.39
C SER A 87 -17.50 -14.55 -0.08
N GLY A 88 -18.54 -14.04 -0.73
CA GLY A 88 -19.93 -14.36 -0.41
C GLY A 88 -20.49 -13.58 0.79
N LEU A 89 -19.68 -12.81 1.51
CA LEU A 89 -20.11 -11.99 2.65
C LEU A 89 -20.65 -10.62 2.21
N PRO A 90 -21.47 -9.93 3.05
CA PRO A 90 -21.96 -8.58 2.75
C PRO A 90 -20.81 -7.63 2.38
N PHE A 91 -21.04 -6.74 1.39
CA PHE A 91 -20.04 -5.79 0.90
C PHE A 91 -18.74 -6.42 0.41
N ASN A 92 -18.78 -7.72 0.08
CA ASN A 92 -17.62 -8.54 -0.24
C ASN A 92 -16.53 -8.49 0.86
N ALA A 93 -16.96 -8.47 2.13
CA ALA A 93 -16.05 -8.47 3.27
C ALA A 93 -15.14 -9.71 3.23
N GLN A 94 -13.83 -9.52 3.42
CA GLN A 94 -12.84 -10.59 3.39
C GLN A 94 -12.59 -11.07 4.82
N PRO A 95 -12.96 -12.32 5.16
CA PRO A 95 -12.67 -12.86 6.48
C PRO A 95 -11.17 -13.11 6.63
N ARG A 96 -10.67 -13.09 7.86
CA ARG A 96 -9.30 -13.56 8.15
C ARG A 96 -9.26 -15.08 7.97
N GLN A 97 -8.16 -15.60 7.44
CA GLN A 97 -8.01 -17.04 7.20
C GLN A 97 -8.34 -17.86 8.45
N LYS A 98 -7.75 -17.51 9.61
CA LYS A 98 -8.01 -18.17 10.90
C LYS A 98 -9.49 -18.17 11.32
N ASP A 99 -10.20 -17.08 11.05
CA ASP A 99 -11.63 -16.96 11.40
C ASP A 99 -12.51 -17.74 10.40
N ARG A 100 -12.09 -17.81 9.12
CA ARG A 100 -12.76 -18.61 8.09
C ARG A 100 -12.60 -20.10 8.34
N ASP A 101 -11.40 -20.54 8.72
CA ASP A 101 -11.07 -21.94 9.03
C ASP A 101 -11.81 -22.42 10.30
N ALA A 102 -12.03 -21.52 11.26
CA ALA A 102 -12.81 -21.81 12.45
C ALA A 102 -14.31 -21.99 12.15
N PHE A 103 -14.81 -21.41 11.07
CA PHE A 103 -16.20 -21.56 10.62
C PHE A 103 -16.32 -22.77 9.69
N ILE A 104 -16.63 -23.92 10.29
CA ILE A 104 -16.64 -25.23 9.61
C ILE A 104 -17.81 -25.34 8.62
N TRP A 105 -18.88 -24.57 8.83
CA TRP A 105 -20.09 -24.64 8.00
C TRP A 105 -19.93 -23.90 6.66
N PRO A 106 -20.72 -24.29 5.63
CA PRO A 106 -20.84 -23.49 4.43
C PRO A 106 -21.37 -22.10 4.78
N LEU A 107 -20.97 -21.08 4.02
CA LEU A 107 -21.52 -19.74 4.20
C LEU A 107 -23.03 -19.80 3.88
N PRO A 108 -23.91 -19.28 4.77
CA PRO A 108 -25.33 -19.23 4.52
C PRO A 108 -25.64 -18.46 3.24
N GLU A 109 -26.42 -19.05 2.33
CA GLU A 109 -26.82 -18.42 1.05
C GLU A 109 -27.51 -17.07 1.26
N ASN A 110 -28.37 -16.99 2.28
CA ASN A 110 -29.11 -15.77 2.63
C ASN A 110 -28.39 -14.90 3.67
N LEU A 111 -27.15 -15.24 4.03
CA LEU A 111 -26.36 -14.52 5.04
C LEU A 111 -27.02 -14.44 6.43
N MET A 112 -28.00 -15.31 6.68
CA MET A 112 -28.67 -15.43 7.98
C MET A 112 -27.72 -15.98 9.04
N GLU A 113 -27.88 -15.53 10.29
CA GLU A 113 -27.10 -16.07 11.39
C GLU A 113 -27.43 -17.55 11.61
N PRO A 114 -26.43 -18.41 11.86
CA PRO A 114 -26.66 -19.80 12.20
C PRO A 114 -27.53 -19.97 13.46
N ASP A 115 -28.39 -20.98 13.46
CA ASP A 115 -29.24 -21.31 14.60
C ASP A 115 -28.43 -21.88 15.78
N ASP A 116 -27.41 -22.69 15.51
CA ASP A 116 -26.53 -23.24 16.54
C ASP A 116 -25.78 -22.13 17.30
N PRO A 117 -25.93 -22.03 18.64
CA PRO A 117 -25.25 -21.03 19.47
C PRO A 117 -23.73 -20.98 19.29
N VAL A 118 -23.07 -22.12 19.06
CA VAL A 118 -21.61 -22.19 18.90
C VAL A 118 -21.21 -21.60 17.55
N GLN A 119 -21.81 -22.08 16.46
CA GLN A 119 -21.57 -21.53 15.12
C GLN A 119 -21.96 -20.05 15.03
N ARG A 120 -23.03 -19.62 15.71
CA ARG A 120 -23.44 -18.21 15.78
C ARG A 120 -22.37 -17.32 16.39
N LYS A 121 -21.70 -17.78 17.46
CA LYS A 121 -20.60 -17.03 18.08
C LYS A 121 -19.40 -16.93 17.13
N ILE A 122 -19.06 -18.01 16.43
CA ILE A 122 -17.97 -18.05 15.44
C ILE A 122 -18.29 -17.13 14.26
N TRP A 123 -19.51 -17.22 13.72
CA TRP A 123 -20.02 -16.36 12.64
C TRP A 123 -19.89 -14.89 12.99
N ARG A 124 -20.42 -14.46 14.14
CA ARG A 124 -20.32 -13.06 14.59
C ARG A 124 -18.88 -12.60 14.75
N LYS A 125 -18.01 -13.45 15.28
CA LYS A 125 -16.57 -13.16 15.40
C LYS A 125 -15.94 -12.98 14.01
N MET A 126 -16.24 -13.86 13.07
CA MET A 126 -15.76 -13.80 11.69
C MET A 126 -16.21 -12.49 11.00
N ILE A 127 -17.50 -12.16 11.05
CA ILE A 127 -18.04 -10.93 10.46
C ILE A 127 -17.41 -9.68 11.08
N LYS A 128 -17.25 -9.65 12.40
CA LYS A 128 -16.65 -8.53 13.15
C LYS A 128 -15.18 -8.28 12.80
N ASN A 129 -14.46 -9.35 12.45
CA ASN A 129 -13.03 -9.32 12.12
C ASN A 129 -12.76 -9.20 10.61
N ALA A 130 -13.77 -9.47 9.78
CA ALA A 130 -13.67 -9.36 8.34
C ALA A 130 -13.42 -7.91 7.90
N VAL A 131 -12.76 -7.75 6.75
CA VAL A 131 -12.35 -6.45 6.22
C VAL A 131 -13.05 -6.18 4.89
N VAL A 132 -13.80 -5.08 4.82
CA VAL A 132 -14.37 -4.54 3.59
C VAL A 132 -13.34 -3.61 2.96
N LYS A 133 -12.67 -4.07 1.91
CA LYS A 133 -11.72 -3.25 1.13
C LYS A 133 -12.51 -2.40 0.13
N VAL A 134 -12.50 -1.09 0.34
CA VAL A 134 -13.15 -0.16 -0.58
C VAL A 134 -12.24 0.12 -1.76
N VAL A 135 -12.76 -0.10 -2.96
CA VAL A 135 -12.07 0.14 -4.23
C VAL A 135 -12.83 1.19 -5.01
N ILE A 136 -12.11 2.16 -5.57
CA ILE A 136 -12.72 3.19 -6.44
C ILE A 136 -13.00 2.53 -7.80
N PRO A 137 -14.25 2.56 -8.30
CA PRO A 137 -14.57 2.08 -9.64
C PRO A 137 -13.69 2.75 -10.70
N THR A 138 -13.16 1.95 -11.62
CA THR A 138 -12.32 2.44 -12.73
C THR A 138 -13.17 2.98 -13.88
N ASP A 139 -14.42 2.53 -14.00
CA ASP A 139 -15.37 3.01 -15.00
C ASP A 139 -15.86 4.43 -14.68
N ARG A 140 -15.60 5.35 -15.61
CA ARG A 140 -15.81 6.80 -15.45
C ARG A 140 -17.29 7.16 -15.46
N PRO A 141 -18.08 6.77 -16.48
CA PRO A 141 -19.54 6.90 -16.47
C PRO A 141 -20.17 6.43 -15.16
N LEU A 142 -19.87 5.19 -14.73
CA LEU A 142 -20.42 4.64 -13.49
C LEU A 142 -20.02 5.47 -12.27
N LEU A 143 -18.75 5.87 -12.16
CA LEU A 143 -18.28 6.70 -11.04
C LEU A 143 -19.02 8.05 -10.98
N CYS A 144 -19.25 8.70 -12.13
CA CYS A 144 -20.02 9.93 -12.20
C CYS A 144 -21.48 9.74 -11.76
N ILE A 145 -22.11 8.64 -12.17
CA ILE A 145 -23.49 8.29 -11.74
C ILE A 145 -23.52 8.08 -10.23
N ILE A 146 -22.55 7.34 -9.67
CA ILE A 146 -22.46 7.11 -8.22
C ILE A 146 -22.31 8.44 -7.47
N HIS A 147 -21.42 9.34 -7.92
CA HIS A 147 -21.25 10.65 -7.27
C HIS A 147 -22.50 11.51 -7.35
N ARG A 148 -23.19 11.52 -8.50
CA ARG A 148 -24.45 12.25 -8.68
C ARG A 148 -25.55 11.69 -7.78
N MET A 149 -25.61 10.37 -7.66
CA MET A 149 -26.53 9.69 -6.74
C MET A 149 -26.29 10.12 -5.30
N ILE A 150 -25.02 10.13 -4.84
CA ILE A 150 -24.65 10.56 -3.49
C ILE A 150 -25.06 12.01 -3.25
N GLU A 151 -24.80 12.91 -4.19
CA GLU A 151 -25.18 14.32 -4.08
C GLU A 151 -26.68 14.49 -3.81
N PHE A 152 -27.53 13.80 -4.58
CA PHE A 152 -28.98 13.86 -4.38
C PHE A 152 -29.43 13.16 -3.09
N VAL A 153 -28.86 12.01 -2.74
CA VAL A 153 -29.23 11.30 -1.50
C VAL A 153 -28.84 12.10 -0.25
N VAL A 154 -27.72 12.82 -0.27
CA VAL A 154 -27.32 13.72 0.83
C VAL A 154 -28.27 14.91 0.94
N ARG A 155 -28.80 15.42 -0.19
CA ARG A 155 -29.68 16.59 -0.22
C ARG A 155 -31.14 16.28 0.07
N GLU A 156 -31.68 15.23 -0.55
CA GLU A 156 -33.10 14.86 -0.52
C GLU A 156 -33.41 13.74 0.48
N GLY A 157 -32.37 13.06 1.00
CA GLY A 157 -32.50 11.98 1.97
C GLY A 157 -32.74 10.59 1.36
N PRO A 158 -32.94 9.57 2.22
CA PRO A 158 -32.99 8.16 1.80
C PRO A 158 -34.25 7.80 0.98
N LEU A 159 -35.31 8.59 1.07
CA LEU A 159 -36.51 8.40 0.22
C LEU A 159 -36.18 8.57 -1.26
N PHE A 160 -35.24 9.46 -1.60
CA PHE A 160 -34.76 9.62 -2.97
C PHE A 160 -34.08 8.34 -3.48
N GLU A 161 -33.25 7.70 -2.65
CA GLU A 161 -32.62 6.43 -3.00
C GLU A 161 -33.67 5.37 -3.33
N ALA A 162 -34.70 5.24 -2.47
CA ALA A 162 -35.78 4.29 -2.68
C ALA A 162 -36.57 4.55 -3.97
N MET A 163 -36.86 5.83 -4.28
CA MET A 163 -37.53 6.21 -5.53
C MET A 163 -36.72 5.84 -6.77
N VAL A 164 -35.40 6.12 -6.76
CA VAL A 164 -34.51 5.75 -7.87
C VAL A 164 -34.43 4.23 -8.00
N MET A 165 -34.34 3.49 -6.89
CA MET A 165 -34.35 2.02 -6.92
C MET A 165 -35.63 1.45 -7.54
N ALA A 166 -36.80 2.02 -7.21
CA ALA A 166 -38.06 1.58 -7.81
C ALA A 166 -38.12 1.88 -9.32
N LYS A 167 -37.69 3.08 -9.72
CA LYS A 167 -37.77 3.56 -11.11
C LYS A 167 -36.73 2.90 -12.03
N GLU A 168 -35.50 2.75 -11.56
CA GLU A 168 -34.34 2.33 -12.36
C GLU A 168 -33.97 0.84 -12.15
N SER A 169 -34.90 0.04 -11.64
CA SER A 169 -34.68 -1.40 -11.35
C SER A 169 -34.19 -2.23 -12.55
N LYS A 170 -34.56 -1.83 -13.77
CA LYS A 170 -34.16 -2.51 -15.02
C LYS A 170 -32.90 -1.91 -15.66
N ASN A 171 -32.38 -0.81 -15.14
CA ASN A 171 -31.27 -0.08 -15.74
C ASN A 171 -29.92 -0.61 -15.24
N PRO A 172 -29.07 -1.18 -16.12
CA PRO A 172 -27.76 -1.71 -15.71
C PRO A 172 -26.84 -0.67 -15.07
N MET A 173 -26.98 0.61 -15.42
CA MET A 173 -26.18 1.70 -14.84
C MET A 173 -26.42 1.89 -13.33
N TYR A 174 -27.61 1.50 -12.84
CA TYR A 174 -27.99 1.57 -11.43
C TYR A 174 -27.92 0.20 -10.74
N SER A 175 -27.37 -0.83 -11.40
CA SER A 175 -27.16 -2.17 -10.82
C SER A 175 -26.44 -2.15 -9.48
N PHE A 176 -25.54 -1.18 -9.27
CA PHE A 176 -24.82 -1.00 -8.00
C PHE A 176 -25.74 -0.69 -6.81
N LEU A 177 -27.00 -0.28 -7.01
CA LEU A 177 -27.96 -0.10 -5.91
C LEU A 177 -28.53 -1.44 -5.42
N PHE A 178 -28.52 -2.47 -6.26
CA PHE A 178 -29.15 -3.76 -5.99
C PHE A 178 -28.14 -4.85 -5.64
N ASP A 179 -26.95 -4.85 -6.26
CA ASP A 179 -25.90 -5.83 -5.96
C ASP A 179 -25.04 -5.39 -4.76
N ASN A 180 -25.40 -5.89 -3.57
CA ASN A 180 -24.70 -5.59 -2.31
C ASN A 180 -23.29 -6.21 -2.20
N THR A 181 -22.89 -7.07 -3.14
CA THR A 181 -21.55 -7.67 -3.20
C THR A 181 -20.64 -6.96 -4.20
N SER A 182 -21.19 -6.09 -5.04
CA SER A 182 -20.44 -5.35 -6.05
C SER A 182 -19.47 -4.35 -5.41
N ALA A 183 -18.27 -4.24 -5.98
CA ALA A 183 -17.31 -3.21 -5.59
C ALA A 183 -17.88 -1.79 -5.77
N ALA A 184 -18.75 -1.59 -6.76
CA ALA A 184 -19.43 -0.32 -6.99
C ALA A 184 -20.40 0.02 -5.84
N HIS A 185 -21.13 -0.97 -5.33
CA HIS A 185 -22.02 -0.79 -4.17
C HIS A 185 -21.22 -0.47 -2.90
N THR A 186 -20.15 -1.22 -2.64
CA THR A 186 -19.25 -0.98 -1.52
C THR A 186 -18.68 0.45 -1.57
N TYR A 187 -18.24 0.91 -2.75
CA TYR A 187 -17.78 2.29 -2.93
C TYR A 187 -18.88 3.32 -2.71
N TYR A 188 -20.07 3.11 -3.27
CA TYR A 188 -21.24 4.00 -3.08
C TYR A 188 -21.56 4.19 -1.60
N ARG A 189 -21.72 3.08 -0.84
CA ARG A 189 -22.04 3.11 0.59
C ARG A 189 -20.95 3.77 1.41
N TRP A 190 -19.69 3.43 1.17
CA TRP A 190 -18.56 4.07 1.83
C TRP A 190 -18.49 5.56 1.54
N LYS A 191 -18.63 5.97 0.27
CA LYS A 191 -18.49 7.37 -0.11
C LYS A 191 -19.64 8.22 0.43
N LEU A 192 -20.87 7.70 0.41
CA LEU A 192 -22.01 8.33 1.06
C LEU A 192 -21.75 8.55 2.56
N PHE A 193 -21.29 7.50 3.26
CA PHE A 193 -20.92 7.60 4.67
C PHE A 193 -19.81 8.64 4.90
N SER A 194 -18.75 8.64 4.09
CA SER A 194 -17.64 9.59 4.20
C SER A 194 -18.12 11.05 4.08
N ILE A 195 -18.98 11.35 3.10
CA ILE A 195 -19.56 12.70 2.93
C ILE A 195 -20.44 13.07 4.13
N LEU A 196 -21.28 12.15 4.61
CA LEU A 196 -22.13 12.38 5.79
C LEU A 196 -21.33 12.61 7.09
N GLN A 197 -20.11 12.06 7.19
CA GLN A 197 -19.18 12.31 8.29
C GLN A 197 -18.40 13.63 8.15
N GLY A 198 -18.68 14.43 7.12
CA GLY A 198 -18.05 15.73 6.88
C GLY A 198 -16.74 15.68 6.10
N ASP A 199 -16.38 14.54 5.51
CA ASP A 199 -15.24 14.50 4.59
C ASP A 199 -15.58 15.21 3.27
N SER A 200 -14.56 15.73 2.61
CA SER A 200 -14.73 16.39 1.30
C SER A 200 -14.80 15.36 0.15
N PRO A 201 -15.26 15.77 -1.04
CA PRO A 201 -15.25 14.88 -2.22
C PRO A 201 -13.85 14.35 -2.57
N ALA A 202 -12.81 15.17 -2.41
CA ALA A 202 -11.43 14.87 -2.82
C ALA A 202 -10.49 14.43 -1.68
N LYS A 203 -10.84 14.69 -0.42
CA LYS A 203 -10.04 14.34 0.76
C LYS A 203 -10.93 13.67 1.80
N TRP A 204 -10.50 12.49 2.27
CA TRP A 204 -11.21 11.65 3.24
C TRP A 204 -10.24 10.99 4.21
N LYS A 205 -10.77 10.48 5.33
CA LYS A 205 -9.97 9.73 6.30
C LYS A 205 -9.61 8.35 5.76
N THR A 206 -8.34 7.95 5.91
CA THR A 206 -7.82 6.65 5.45
C THR A 206 -7.69 5.60 6.55
N LYS A 207 -7.93 5.97 7.82
CA LYS A 207 -7.91 5.03 8.95
C LYS A 207 -9.05 4.02 8.82
N LYS A 208 -8.75 2.76 9.14
CA LYS A 208 -9.76 1.68 9.20
C LYS A 208 -10.80 2.01 10.26
N PHE A 209 -12.07 1.73 10.00
CA PHE A 209 -13.16 2.06 10.91
C PHE A 209 -14.29 1.02 10.82
N ARG A 210 -15.30 1.10 11.70
CA ARG A 210 -16.52 0.29 11.60
C ARG A 210 -17.70 1.19 11.27
N MET A 211 -18.39 0.88 10.18
CA MET A 211 -19.60 1.61 9.77
C MET A 211 -20.82 1.16 10.58
N PHE A 212 -20.89 -0.13 10.91
CA PHE A 212 -22.00 -0.74 11.65
C PHE A 212 -21.51 -1.32 12.97
N GLN A 213 -22.34 -1.25 14.02
CA GLN A 213 -22.06 -1.89 15.30
C GLN A 213 -21.94 -3.40 15.10
N ASN A 214 -20.86 -4.00 15.61
CA ASN A 214 -20.50 -5.41 15.40
C ASN A 214 -20.31 -5.84 13.94
N GLY A 215 -20.29 -4.90 13.00
CA GLY A 215 -20.02 -5.17 11.59
C GLY A 215 -18.54 -5.30 11.27
N SER A 216 -18.27 -5.58 10.00
CA SER A 216 -16.93 -5.66 9.43
C SER A 216 -16.18 -4.34 9.46
N ILE A 217 -14.86 -4.43 9.41
CA ILE A 217 -13.94 -3.29 9.39
C ILE A 217 -13.85 -2.76 7.96
N TRP A 218 -14.16 -1.48 7.77
CA TRP A 218 -14.05 -0.79 6.48
C TRP A 218 -12.66 -0.21 6.32
N GLN A 219 -12.03 -0.53 5.20
CA GLN A 219 -10.75 0.02 4.78
C GLN A 219 -10.99 1.01 3.62
N PRO A 220 -10.89 2.33 3.87
CA PRO A 220 -11.00 3.35 2.83
C PRO A 220 -9.96 3.15 1.71
N PRO A 221 -10.25 3.63 0.49
CA PRO A 221 -9.26 3.65 -0.58
C PRO A 221 -8.14 4.64 -0.24
N PRO A 222 -6.89 4.37 -0.66
CA PRO A 222 -5.78 5.28 -0.44
C PRO A 222 -5.98 6.59 -1.20
N LEU A 223 -5.65 7.71 -0.56
CA LEU A 223 -5.58 9.01 -1.23
C LEU A 223 -4.39 9.05 -2.19
N ASN A 224 -4.53 9.78 -3.29
CA ASN A 224 -3.41 10.09 -4.19
C ASN A 224 -2.65 8.85 -4.70
N PHE A 225 -3.33 7.72 -4.85
CA PHE A 225 -2.71 6.44 -5.15
C PHE A 225 -1.71 6.49 -6.33
N PHE A 226 -2.05 7.18 -7.41
CA PHE A 226 -1.15 7.34 -8.56
C PHE A 226 -0.14 8.51 -8.41
N HIS A 227 -0.45 9.51 -7.59
CA HIS A 227 0.42 10.66 -7.35
C HIS A 227 1.52 10.37 -6.31
N ASN A 228 1.39 9.28 -5.56
CA ASN A 228 2.44 8.78 -4.67
C ASN A 228 3.46 7.87 -5.40
N GLY A 229 3.18 7.53 -6.66
CA GLY A 229 4.04 6.70 -7.50
C GLY A 229 3.95 5.21 -7.15
N MET A 230 4.83 4.40 -7.74
CA MET A 230 4.86 2.96 -7.44
C MET A 230 5.45 2.71 -6.04
N PRO A 231 4.79 1.94 -5.15
CA PRO A 231 5.34 1.55 -3.86
C PRO A 231 6.72 0.88 -3.99
N GLU A 232 7.62 1.12 -3.04
CA GLU A 232 9.00 0.61 -3.10
C GLU A 232 9.06 -0.91 -3.07
N GLU A 233 8.20 -1.53 -2.24
CA GLU A 233 8.06 -2.98 -2.11
C GLU A 233 7.77 -3.64 -3.46
N LEU A 234 6.78 -3.11 -4.19
CA LEU A 234 6.37 -3.65 -5.50
C LEU A 234 7.46 -3.49 -6.56
N TYR A 235 8.23 -2.40 -6.51
CA TYR A 235 9.33 -2.19 -7.44
C TYR A 235 10.45 -3.23 -7.23
N LEU A 236 10.82 -3.50 -5.98
CA LEU A 236 11.88 -4.44 -5.63
C LEU A 236 11.51 -5.89 -5.95
N GLU A 237 10.24 -6.27 -5.78
CA GLU A 237 9.74 -7.58 -6.23
C GLU A 237 9.86 -7.75 -7.75
N ASN A 238 9.63 -6.68 -8.51
CA ASN A 238 9.74 -6.69 -9.96
C ASN A 238 11.21 -6.78 -10.43
N GLU A 239 12.15 -6.16 -9.72
CA GLU A 239 13.59 -6.33 -9.98
C GLU A 239 14.05 -7.78 -9.72
N LYS A 240 13.60 -8.39 -8.62
CA LYS A 240 13.95 -9.79 -8.28
C LYS A 240 13.44 -10.79 -9.31
N SER A 241 12.29 -10.53 -9.93
CA SER A 241 11.68 -11.41 -10.93
C SER A 241 12.19 -11.18 -12.35
N THR A 242 12.79 -10.03 -12.66
CA THR A 242 13.27 -9.69 -14.01
C THR A 242 14.76 -9.97 -14.26
N GLY A 243 15.51 -10.44 -13.25
CA GLY A 243 16.94 -10.77 -13.34
C GLY A 243 17.33 -12.03 -14.12
N HIS A 244 16.48 -12.54 -15.02
CA HIS A 244 16.71 -13.80 -15.76
C HIS A 244 16.66 -13.64 -17.29
N TYR A 245 17.41 -12.67 -17.82
CA TYR A 245 17.84 -12.66 -19.22
C TYR A 245 19.35 -12.38 -19.27
N SER A 246 20.11 -13.47 -19.38
CA SER A 246 21.47 -13.67 -19.90
C SER A 246 22.47 -12.49 -19.91
N THR A 247 23.52 -12.62 -19.09
CA THR A 247 24.89 -12.59 -19.61
C THR A 247 25.75 -13.53 -18.78
N ASP A 248 26.30 -14.52 -19.47
CA ASP A 248 27.25 -15.52 -18.99
C ASP A 248 28.58 -14.83 -18.64
N GLY A 249 29.15 -15.12 -17.47
CA GLY A 249 30.35 -14.47 -16.97
C GLY A 249 30.48 -14.59 -15.45
N GLY A 250 31.19 -15.63 -15.01
CA GLY A 250 31.42 -15.97 -13.61
C GLY A 250 32.02 -14.83 -12.78
N GLY A 251 31.58 -14.76 -11.52
CA GLY A 251 32.05 -13.80 -10.54
C GLY A 251 31.28 -13.98 -9.24
N ASP A 252 31.88 -14.77 -8.36
CA ASP A 252 31.52 -15.07 -6.99
C ASP A 252 30.90 -13.87 -6.24
N SER A 253 29.68 -14.03 -5.71
CA SER A 253 29.07 -13.11 -4.73
C SER A 253 27.83 -13.74 -4.11
N SER A 254 28.08 -14.64 -3.16
CA SER A 254 27.12 -15.02 -2.13
C SER A 254 26.71 -13.79 -1.31
N SER A 255 25.60 -13.15 -1.69
CA SER A 255 24.89 -12.20 -0.82
C SER A 255 23.40 -12.38 -1.05
N PHE A 256 22.83 -13.30 -0.26
CA PHE A 256 21.40 -13.41 -0.05
C PHE A 256 20.88 -12.06 0.48
N LYS A 257 20.36 -11.20 -0.41
CA LYS A 257 19.64 -9.99 -0.02
C LYS A 257 18.29 -10.36 0.59
N SER A 258 18.30 -10.54 1.91
CA SER A 258 17.14 -10.63 2.78
C SER A 258 16.11 -9.53 2.48
N LYS A 259 14.83 -9.83 2.71
CA LYS A 259 13.69 -8.93 2.53
C LYS A 259 13.97 -7.58 3.21
N ARG A 260 13.90 -6.47 2.46
CA ARG A 260 14.03 -5.11 3.04
C ARG A 260 13.01 -4.95 4.17
N GLY A 261 13.47 -4.48 5.32
CA GLY A 261 12.67 -4.28 6.53
C GLY A 261 12.82 -5.36 7.60
N GLN A 262 13.51 -6.46 7.34
CA GLN A 262 13.84 -7.46 8.36
C GLN A 262 15.34 -7.69 8.40
N LEU A 263 15.91 -7.54 9.60
CA LEU A 263 17.26 -7.99 9.91
C LEU A 263 17.39 -9.48 9.52
N CYS A 264 18.50 -9.87 8.90
CA CYS A 264 18.73 -11.30 8.65
C CYS A 264 18.89 -12.05 9.97
N SER A 265 18.77 -13.38 9.96
CA SER A 265 18.87 -14.19 11.19
C SER A 265 20.17 -13.95 11.97
N ALA A 266 21.27 -13.64 11.28
CA ALA A 266 22.55 -13.34 11.92
C ALA A 266 22.58 -11.95 12.59
N GLU A 267 21.99 -10.94 11.94
CA GLU A 267 21.89 -9.57 12.49
C GLU A 267 20.88 -9.48 13.63
N LEU A 268 19.82 -10.31 13.61
CA LEU A 268 18.88 -10.45 14.74
C LEU A 268 19.56 -11.00 15.98
N VAL A 269 20.31 -12.09 15.82
CA VAL A 269 21.08 -12.68 16.93
C VAL A 269 22.13 -11.69 17.44
N ALA A 270 22.70 -10.85 16.57
CA ALA A 270 23.61 -9.79 16.97
C ALA A 270 22.91 -8.71 17.80
N LEU A 271 21.74 -8.25 17.37
CA LEU A 271 20.92 -7.28 18.11
C LEU A 271 20.48 -7.85 19.47
N GLU A 272 19.97 -9.08 19.53
CA GLU A 272 19.54 -9.72 20.77
C GLU A 272 20.68 -9.86 21.78
N LYS A 273 21.87 -10.29 21.33
CA LYS A 273 23.06 -10.35 22.20
C LYS A 273 23.52 -8.99 22.68
N LEU A 274 23.33 -7.95 21.86
CA LEU A 274 23.65 -6.58 22.20
C LEU A 274 22.68 -6.05 23.25
N LEU A 275 21.38 -6.29 23.09
CA LEU A 275 20.33 -5.94 24.05
C LEU A 275 20.44 -6.75 25.35
N GLU A 276 20.91 -8.00 25.29
CA GLU A 276 21.17 -8.84 26.46
C GLU A 276 22.26 -8.25 27.37
N LYS A 277 23.32 -7.69 26.77
CA LYS A 277 24.46 -7.07 27.47
C LYS A 277 24.26 -5.59 27.81
N LEU A 278 23.08 -5.05 27.52
CA LEU A 278 22.79 -3.63 27.72
C LEU A 278 22.68 -3.29 29.22
N THR A 279 23.46 -2.31 29.65
CA THR A 279 23.45 -1.76 31.01
C THR A 279 23.19 -0.25 30.96
N MET A 280 22.93 0.37 32.12
CA MET A 280 22.75 1.83 32.22
C MET A 280 24.05 2.63 32.00
N GLU A 281 25.18 1.95 31.71
CA GLU A 281 26.44 2.62 31.45
C GLU A 281 26.41 3.34 30.10
N ARG A 282 26.81 4.61 30.10
CA ARG A 282 26.85 5.45 28.89
C ARG A 282 27.66 4.85 27.75
N SER A 283 28.73 4.10 28.05
CA SER A 283 29.52 3.41 27.03
C SER A 283 28.70 2.33 26.32
N LYS A 284 27.95 1.51 27.06
CA LYS A 284 27.15 0.42 26.51
C LYS A 284 25.94 0.92 25.73
N VAL A 285 25.29 1.97 26.23
CA VAL A 285 24.21 2.66 25.51
C VAL A 285 24.72 3.32 24.23
N GLY A 286 25.91 3.93 24.29
CA GLY A 286 26.58 4.51 23.12
C GLY A 286 26.91 3.48 22.03
N ASP A 287 27.54 2.37 22.40
CA ASP A 287 27.87 1.28 21.47
C ASP A 287 26.61 0.70 20.80
N ALA A 288 25.54 0.56 21.58
CA ALA A 288 24.24 0.10 21.11
C ALA A 288 23.58 1.09 20.13
N MET A 289 23.67 2.38 20.42
CA MET A 289 23.13 3.44 19.57
C MET A 289 23.88 3.49 18.23
N VAL A 290 25.22 3.42 18.25
CA VAL A 290 26.04 3.39 17.03
C VAL A 290 25.64 2.21 16.15
N TRP A 291 25.49 1.02 16.73
CA TRP A 291 25.05 -0.17 15.99
C TRP A 291 23.67 0.05 15.34
N CYS A 292 22.73 0.66 16.06
CA CYS A 292 21.41 0.98 15.51
C CYS A 292 21.50 1.99 14.35
N VAL A 293 22.32 3.04 14.49
CA VAL A 293 22.52 4.05 13.44
C VAL A 293 23.12 3.43 12.17
N GLU A 294 24.11 2.54 12.31
CA GLU A 294 24.72 1.82 11.19
C GLU A 294 23.73 0.88 10.48
N HIS A 295 22.72 0.37 11.18
CA HIS A 295 21.68 -0.52 10.66
C HIS A 295 20.32 0.18 10.47
N SER A 296 20.34 1.50 10.24
CA SER A 296 19.14 2.35 10.13
C SER A 296 18.19 1.95 8.99
N ASP A 297 18.66 1.21 7.99
CA ASP A 297 17.84 0.60 6.93
C ASP A 297 16.77 -0.37 7.48
N PHE A 298 16.93 -0.84 8.72
CA PHE A 298 16.03 -1.78 9.40
C PHE A 298 15.33 -1.17 10.63
N ALA A 299 15.22 0.16 10.68
CA ALA A 299 14.68 0.90 11.83
C ALA A 299 13.32 0.38 12.33
N GLU A 300 12.44 -0.06 11.44
CA GLU A 300 11.12 -0.62 11.82
C GLU A 300 11.25 -1.87 12.69
N HIS A 301 12.09 -2.81 12.29
CA HIS A 301 12.28 -4.06 13.03
C HIS A 301 13.05 -3.84 14.34
N ILE A 302 14.06 -2.96 14.30
CA ILE A 302 14.86 -2.62 15.50
C ILE A 302 13.97 -1.98 16.56
N VAL A 303 13.08 -1.05 16.18
CA VAL A 303 12.13 -0.43 17.11
C VAL A 303 11.13 -1.45 17.66
N SER A 304 10.62 -2.37 16.83
CA SER A 304 9.73 -3.44 17.29
C SER A 304 10.42 -4.33 18.33
N VAL A 305 11.63 -4.80 18.06
CA VAL A 305 12.38 -5.67 18.99
C VAL A 305 12.67 -4.93 20.30
N ILE A 306 13.02 -3.65 20.27
CA ILE A 306 13.24 -2.85 21.48
C ILE A 306 11.93 -2.68 22.26
N ALA A 307 10.81 -2.41 21.59
CA ALA A 307 9.49 -2.29 22.22
C ALA A 307 9.06 -3.60 22.88
N ASP A 308 9.20 -4.74 22.18
CA ASP A 308 8.89 -6.07 22.71
C ASP A 308 9.74 -6.38 23.97
N ASN A 309 11.01 -5.96 23.99
CA ASN A 309 11.89 -6.13 25.16
C ASN A 309 11.48 -5.24 26.35
N ILE A 310 10.89 -4.06 26.11
CA ILE A 310 10.37 -3.18 27.16
C ILE A 310 9.06 -3.74 27.73
N GLU A 311 8.19 -4.28 26.87
CA GLU A 311 6.90 -4.87 27.23
C GLU A 311 7.04 -6.22 27.94
N SER A 312 8.09 -6.98 27.67
CA SER A 312 8.34 -8.27 28.30
C SER A 312 8.38 -8.19 29.84
N GLU A 313 7.70 -9.15 30.48
CA GLU A 313 7.65 -9.30 31.95
C GLU A 313 8.97 -9.84 32.53
N ASP A 314 9.77 -10.53 31.70
CA ASP A 314 11.06 -11.12 32.09
C ASP A 314 12.22 -10.09 32.15
N THR A 315 11.97 -8.85 31.69
CA THR A 315 12.99 -7.80 31.62
C THR A 315 13.08 -7.05 32.95
N THR A 316 14.26 -7.05 33.57
CA THR A 316 14.49 -6.35 34.85
C THR A 316 14.34 -4.82 34.72
N LEU A 317 13.91 -4.14 35.79
CA LEU A 317 13.73 -2.68 35.80
C LEU A 317 14.98 -1.88 35.34
N PRO A 318 16.22 -2.22 35.76
CA PRO A 318 17.43 -1.54 35.26
C PRO A 318 17.63 -1.70 33.75
N LYS A 319 17.26 -2.87 33.19
CA LYS A 319 17.35 -3.14 31.76
C LYS A 319 16.28 -2.36 30.98
N LYS A 320 15.07 -2.21 31.53
CA LYS A 320 14.03 -1.34 30.94
C LYS A 320 14.48 0.13 30.88
N ILE A 321 15.12 0.63 31.95
CA ILE A 321 15.69 1.99 31.98
C ILE A 321 16.81 2.14 30.95
N ALA A 322 17.70 1.15 30.81
CA ALA A 322 18.76 1.17 29.80
C ALA A 322 18.22 1.18 28.35
N LEU A 323 17.16 0.42 28.08
CA LEU A 323 16.46 0.43 26.78
C LEU A 323 15.82 1.79 26.47
N LEU A 324 15.25 2.46 27.49
CA LEU A 324 14.71 3.82 27.33
C LEU A 324 15.82 4.84 27.04
N TYR A 325 16.98 4.72 27.66
CA TYR A 325 18.14 5.56 27.33
C TYR A 325 18.64 5.33 25.91
N LEU A 326 18.75 4.08 25.48
CA LEU A 326 19.10 3.74 24.09
C LEU A 326 18.10 4.36 23.10
N LEU A 327 16.80 4.26 23.38
CA LEU A 327 15.76 4.82 22.53
C LEU A 327 15.81 6.35 22.48
N SER A 328 16.04 6.99 23.63
CA SER A 328 16.25 8.43 23.71
C SER A 328 17.48 8.88 22.91
N ASP A 329 18.58 8.14 22.99
CA ASP A 329 19.82 8.46 22.26
C ASP A 329 19.65 8.25 20.75
N ILE A 330 18.99 7.18 20.32
CA ILE A 330 18.64 6.96 18.90
C ILE A 330 17.79 8.14 18.38
N LEU A 331 16.79 8.57 19.16
CA LEU A 331 15.90 9.68 18.77
C LEU A 331 16.60 11.04 18.77
N ALA A 332 17.50 11.29 19.73
CA ALA A 332 18.30 12.51 19.77
C ALA A 332 19.23 12.61 18.55
N ASN A 333 19.76 11.47 18.10
CA ASN A 333 20.65 11.39 16.94
C ASN A 333 19.90 11.26 15.59
N CYS A 334 18.56 11.21 15.59
CA CYS A 334 17.75 11.25 14.36
C CYS A 334 17.88 12.54 13.54
N PHE A 335 18.48 13.59 14.12
CA PHE A 335 18.76 14.86 13.46
C PHE A 335 20.19 14.97 12.90
N ALA A 336 21.03 13.95 13.12
CA ALA A 336 22.35 13.90 12.49
C ALA A 336 22.21 13.74 10.96
N GLU A 337 23.13 14.32 10.19
CA GLU A 337 23.17 14.23 8.72
C GLU A 337 23.65 12.84 8.23
N VAL A 338 23.08 11.77 8.82
CA VAL A 338 23.35 10.39 8.43
C VAL A 338 22.12 9.86 7.70
N MET A 339 22.33 9.23 6.54
CA MET A 339 21.23 8.70 5.73
C MET A 339 20.35 7.73 6.54
N ASN A 340 19.04 7.78 6.31
CA ASN A 340 18.05 6.83 6.82
C ASN A 340 17.81 6.80 8.35
N VAL A 341 18.57 7.55 9.16
CA VAL A 341 18.34 7.63 10.62
C VAL A 341 17.01 8.31 10.98
N SER A 342 16.49 9.18 10.10
CA SER A 342 15.17 9.82 10.28
C SER A 342 13.99 8.84 10.26
N TYR A 343 14.18 7.60 9.78
CA TYR A 343 13.14 6.56 9.82
C TYR A 343 12.82 6.10 11.24
N TYR A 344 13.79 6.13 12.18
CA TYR A 344 13.55 5.78 13.59
C TYR A 344 12.46 6.65 14.23
N ARG A 345 12.45 7.95 13.92
CA ARG A 345 11.42 8.88 14.40
C ARG A 345 10.02 8.51 13.91
N THR A 346 9.91 8.13 12.64
CA THR A 346 8.62 7.74 12.04
C THR A 346 8.07 6.49 12.73
N GLN A 347 8.92 5.49 12.97
CA GLN A 347 8.51 4.20 13.53
C GLN A 347 8.23 4.28 15.03
N TYR A 348 8.97 5.10 15.77
CA TYR A 348 8.71 5.34 17.18
C TYR A 348 7.36 6.02 17.42
N CYS A 349 7.00 7.04 16.62
CA CYS A 349 5.69 7.69 16.70
C CYS A 349 4.53 6.74 16.37
N VAL A 350 4.75 5.70 15.56
CA VAL A 350 3.74 4.67 15.28
C VAL A 350 3.60 3.72 16.46
N SER A 351 4.71 3.34 17.10
CA SER A 351 4.72 2.38 18.20
C SER A 351 4.12 2.94 19.50
N LEU A 352 4.29 4.24 19.79
CA LEU A 352 3.68 4.90 20.96
C LEU A 352 2.16 5.18 20.83
N ASN A 353 1.61 5.11 19.61
CA ASN A 353 0.20 5.41 19.34
C ASN A 353 -0.67 4.16 19.18
N ASN A 354 -0.06 2.98 19.24
CA ASN A 354 -0.74 1.71 19.49
C ASN A 354 -0.72 1.42 20.99
#